data_AF-A0A922SNP5-F1
#
_entry.id   AF-A0A922SNP5-F1
#
_cell.length_a   1.000
_cell.length_b   1.000
_cell.length_c   1.000
_cell.angle_alpha   90.00
_cell.angle_beta   90.00
_cell.angle_gamma   90.00
#
_symmetry.space_group_name_H-M   'P 1'
#
loop_
_entity.id
_entity.type
_entity.pdbx_description
1 polymer ?
#
loop_
_entity_poly.entity_id
_entity_poly.type
_entity_poly.pdbx_seq_one_letter_code
_entity_poly.pdbx_strand_id
1 'polypeptide(L)'
;MAMMSEEVLSEMLQINIVAVIWMFKKTMFLVILSAQSEKLYMAMYEADATCSYLLGKIQHSQEMKRLCKNLQRTIRAAFHKMRACHIFTLHGRLAQNFISVLFGYILILLQFAFL
;
A
#
# COMPACT_ATOMS: atom_id res chain seq x y z
N MET A 1 -2.09 27.37 40.81
CA MET A 1 -1.45 26.05 40.58
C MET A 1 -2.42 25.06 39.91
N ALA A 2 -3.68 24.95 40.35
CA ALA A 2 -4.70 24.11 39.68
C ALA A 2 -5.05 24.58 38.25
N MET A 3 -5.23 25.88 38.01
CA MET A 3 -5.50 26.43 36.66
C MET A 3 -4.40 26.10 35.63
N MET A 4 -3.14 26.15 36.07
CA MET A 4 -1.98 25.82 35.22
C MET A 4 -1.91 24.33 34.88
N SER A 5 -2.59 23.47 35.65
CA SER A 5 -2.69 22.03 35.37
C SER A 5 -3.80 21.72 34.36
N GLU A 6 -4.89 22.48 34.35
CA GLU A 6 -6.00 22.29 33.40
C GLU A 6 -5.65 22.75 31.98
N GLU A 7 -4.93 23.89 31.86
CA GLU A 7 -4.44 24.36 30.56
C GLU A 7 -3.45 23.37 29.93
N VAL A 8 -2.50 22.87 30.73
CA VAL A 8 -1.52 21.86 30.27
C VAL A 8 -2.20 20.54 29.88
N LEU A 9 -3.25 20.12 30.61
CA LEU A 9 -4.02 18.93 30.27
C LEU A 9 -4.78 19.10 28.94
N SER A 10 -5.35 20.29 28.71
CA SER A 10 -6.04 20.63 27.47
C SER A 10 -5.09 20.62 26.26
N GLU A 11 -3.91 21.21 26.40
CA GLU A 11 -2.89 21.19 25.34
C GLU A 11 -2.39 19.77 25.03
N MET A 12 -2.12 18.97 26.07
CA MET A 12 -1.75 17.56 25.92
C MET A 12 -2.84 16.75 25.20
N LEU A 13 -4.11 16.99 25.54
CA LEU A 13 -5.24 16.34 24.88
C LEU A 13 -5.31 16.71 23.39
N GLN A 14 -5.12 17.99 23.04
CA GLN A 14 -5.12 18.44 21.65
C GLN A 14 -3.99 17.80 20.85
N ILE A 15 -2.76 17.76 21.40
CA ILE A 15 -1.62 17.14 20.73
C ILE A 15 -1.88 15.65 20.46
N ASN A 16 -2.45 14.93 21.43
CA ASN A 16 -2.79 13.52 21.27
C ASN A 16 -3.85 13.29 20.18
N ILE A 17 -4.90 14.10 20.15
CA ILE A 17 -5.95 14.00 19.11
C ILE A 17 -5.34 14.25 17.72
N VAL A 18 -4.52 15.29 17.57
CA VAL A 18 -3.85 15.60 16.30
C VAL A 18 -2.92 14.46 15.88
N ALA A 19 -2.16 13.89 16.82
CA ALA A 19 -1.28 12.76 16.55
C ALA A 19 -2.06 11.52 16.07
N VAL A 20 -3.19 11.20 16.73
CA VAL A 20 -4.05 10.07 16.34
C VAL A 20 -4.64 10.28 14.94
N ILE A 21 -5.17 11.48 14.65
CA ILE A 21 -5.70 11.80 13.31
C ILE A 21 -4.60 11.69 12.26
N TRP A 22 -3.40 12.18 12.56
CA TRP A 22 -2.26 12.10 11.64
C TRP A 22 -1.85 10.66 11.36
N MET A 23 -1.74 9.84 12.40
CA MET A 23 -1.42 8.41 12.29
C MET A 23 -2.49 7.65 11.51
N PHE A 24 -3.76 7.94 11.76
CA PHE A 24 -4.87 7.35 11.03
C PHE A 24 -4.82 7.73 9.54
N LYS A 25 -4.60 9.02 9.24
CA LYS A 25 -4.44 9.52 7.86
C LYS A 25 -3.30 8.79 7.15
N LYS A 26 -2.12 8.66 7.78
CA LYS A 26 -0.96 7.95 7.21
C LYS A 26 -1.26 6.47 6.95
N THR A 27 -1.93 5.82 7.89
CA THR A 27 -2.34 4.41 7.75
C THR A 27 -3.31 4.26 6.58
N MET A 28 -4.30 5.14 6.44
CA MET A 28 -5.24 5.11 5.31
C MET A 28 -4.54 5.30 3.96
N PHE A 29 -3.58 6.22 3.87
CA PHE A 29 -2.74 6.36 2.67
C PHE A 29 -1.99 5.07 2.35
N LEU A 30 -1.42 4.39 3.36
CA LEU A 30 -0.72 3.12 3.16
C LEU A 30 -1.67 2.04 2.63
N VAL A 31 -2.88 1.92 3.19
CA VAL A 31 -3.89 0.94 2.74
C VAL A 31 -4.30 1.21 1.30
N ILE A 32 -4.63 2.47 0.97
CA ILE A 32 -5.06 2.85 -0.38
C ILE A 32 -3.93 2.58 -1.38
N LEU A 33 -2.71 3.02 -1.08
CA LEU A 33 -1.55 2.81 -1.95
C LEU A 33 -1.30 1.31 -2.18
N SER A 34 -1.35 0.52 -1.11
CA SER A 34 -1.21 -0.93 -1.17
C SER A 34 -2.29 -1.57 -2.06
N ALA A 35 -3.56 -1.22 -1.86
CA ALA A 35 -4.67 -1.76 -2.65
C ALA A 35 -4.58 -1.36 -4.13
N GLN A 36 -4.24 -0.10 -4.43
CA GLN A 36 -4.08 0.37 -5.80
C GLN A 36 -2.88 -0.28 -6.48
N SER A 37 -1.78 -0.48 -5.76
CA SER A 37 -0.60 -1.19 -6.29
C SER A 37 -0.93 -2.64 -6.66
N GLU A 38 -1.72 -3.33 -5.84
CA GLU A 38 -2.14 -4.70 -6.12
C GLU A 38 -3.07 -4.78 -7.33
N LYS A 39 -4.04 -3.87 -7.45
CA LYS A 39 -4.89 -3.76 -8.65
C LYS A 39 -4.08 -3.50 -9.91
N LEU A 40 -3.11 -2.58 -9.85
CA LEU A 40 -2.20 -2.30 -10.96
C LEU A 40 -1.42 -3.56 -11.35
N TYR A 41 -0.95 -4.34 -10.37
CA TYR A 41 -0.21 -5.57 -10.65
C TYR A 41 -1.05 -6.64 -11.32
N MET A 42 -2.30 -6.80 -10.86
CA MET A 42 -3.24 -7.73 -11.47
C MET A 42 -3.56 -7.32 -12.91
N ALA A 43 -3.82 -6.04 -13.16
CA ALA A 43 -4.08 -5.53 -14.51
C ALA A 43 -2.87 -5.73 -15.45
N MET A 44 -1.65 -5.51 -14.96
CA MET A 44 -0.42 -5.75 -15.74
C MET A 44 -0.21 -7.24 -16.04
N TYR A 45 -0.49 -8.11 -15.08
CA TYR A 45 -0.41 -9.56 -15.27
C TYR A 45 -1.45 -10.04 -16.29
N GLU A 46 -2.68 -9.55 -16.20
CA GLU A 46 -3.75 -9.88 -17.14
C GLU A 46 -3.45 -9.38 -18.56
N ALA A 47 -2.86 -8.18 -18.68
CA ALA A 47 -2.42 -7.65 -19.97
C ALA A 47 -1.29 -8.51 -20.59
N ASP A 48 -0.31 -8.96 -19.81
CA ASP A 48 0.76 -9.85 -20.27
C ASP A 48 0.23 -11.23 -20.68
N ALA A 49 -0.70 -11.80 -19.90
CA ALA A 49 -1.36 -13.06 -20.20
C ALA A 49 -2.20 -12.99 -21.49
N THR A 50 -2.99 -11.91 -21.64
CA THR A 50 -3.80 -11.65 -22.83
C THR A 50 -2.93 -11.47 -24.07
N CYS A 51 -1.83 -10.71 -23.96
CA CYS A 51 -0.85 -10.57 -25.04
C CYS A 51 -0.20 -11.90 -25.41
N SER A 52 0.13 -12.75 -24.43
CA SER A 52 0.68 -14.09 -24.67
C SER A 52 -0.30 -14.97 -25.45
N TYR A 53 -1.57 -14.96 -25.04
CA TYR A 53 -2.63 -15.70 -25.72
C TYR A 53 -2.85 -15.19 -27.16
N LEU A 54 -2.93 -13.88 -27.35
CA LEU A 54 -3.07 -13.25 -28.67
C LEU A 54 -1.88 -13.57 -29.58
N LEU A 55 -0.66 -13.60 -29.06
CA LEU A 55 0.53 -13.91 -29.85
C LEU A 55 0.49 -15.35 -30.41
N GLY A 56 -0.12 -16.29 -29.68
CA GLY A 56 -0.34 -17.67 -30.13
C GLY A 56 -1.48 -17.82 -31.15
N LYS A 57 -2.51 -16.97 -31.08
CA LYS A 57 -3.69 -17.00 -31.97
C LYS A 57 -3.51 -16.21 -33.27
N ILE A 58 -2.78 -15.10 -33.23
CA ILE A 58 -2.65 -14.20 -34.38
C ILE A 58 -1.66 -14.81 -35.38
N GLN A 59 -2.13 -15.15 -36.57
CA GLN A 59 -1.24 -15.61 -37.65
C GLN A 59 -0.84 -14.45 -38.58
N HIS A 60 -1.78 -13.59 -38.99
CA HIS A 60 -1.56 -12.63 -40.09
C HIS A 60 -1.35 -11.16 -39.70
N SER A 61 -1.60 -10.74 -38.44
CA SER A 61 -1.40 -9.34 -38.03
C SER A 61 -0.02 -9.12 -37.41
N GLN A 62 0.93 -8.64 -38.22
CA GLN A 62 2.29 -8.32 -37.78
C GLN A 62 2.33 -7.10 -36.83
N GLU A 63 1.48 -6.11 -37.05
CA GLU A 63 1.35 -4.93 -36.19
C GLU A 63 0.87 -5.31 -34.78
N MET A 64 -0.14 -6.17 -34.67
CA MET A 64 -0.61 -6.66 -33.36
C MET A 64 0.45 -7.50 -32.64
N LYS A 65 1.19 -8.34 -33.37
CA LYS A 65 2.33 -9.09 -32.80
C LYS A 65 3.40 -8.15 -32.25
N ARG A 66 3.70 -7.07 -32.96
CA ARG A 66 4.68 -6.06 -32.54
C ARG A 66 4.21 -5.31 -31.31
N LEU A 67 2.94 -4.90 -31.28
CA LEU A 67 2.31 -4.26 -30.12
C LEU A 67 2.39 -5.16 -28.88
N CYS A 68 1.93 -6.41 -28.98
CA CYS A 68 1.95 -7.36 -27.88
C CYS A 68 3.39 -7.57 -27.37
N LYS A 69 4.35 -7.85 -28.26
CA LYS A 69 5.76 -8.03 -27.86
C LYS A 69 6.36 -6.79 -27.18
N ASN A 70 6.03 -5.60 -27.67
CA ASN A 70 6.50 -4.35 -27.07
C ASN A 70 5.88 -4.15 -25.68
N LEU A 71 4.58 -4.39 -25.53
CA LEU A 71 3.90 -4.31 -24.23
C LEU A 71 4.51 -5.28 -23.23
N GLN A 72 4.71 -6.55 -23.63
CA GLN A 72 5.35 -7.56 -22.78
C GLN A 72 6.79 -7.19 -22.42
N ARG A 73 7.55 -6.58 -23.33
CA ARG A 73 8.89 -6.06 -23.03
C ARG A 73 8.84 -4.92 -22.04
N THR A 74 7.93 -3.96 -22.24
CA THR A 74 7.76 -2.82 -21.33
C THR A 74 7.36 -3.29 -19.94
N ILE A 75 6.42 -4.25 -19.85
CA ILE A 75 6.08 -4.88 -18.57
C ILE A 75 7.34 -5.54 -18.00
N ARG A 76 8.03 -6.44 -18.70
CA ARG A 76 9.23 -7.11 -18.15
C ARG A 76 10.36 -6.17 -17.71
N ALA A 77 10.58 -5.07 -18.45
CA ALA A 77 11.69 -4.16 -18.23
C ALA A 77 11.38 -3.06 -17.21
N ALA A 78 10.16 -2.50 -17.24
CA ALA A 78 9.76 -1.39 -16.39
C ALA A 78 8.93 -1.84 -15.18
N PHE A 79 8.21 -2.95 -15.28
CA PHE A 79 7.41 -3.50 -14.19
C PHE A 79 8.29 -4.33 -13.25
N HIS A 80 8.86 -3.65 -12.27
CA HIS A 80 9.25 -4.27 -11.02
C HIS A 80 8.13 -3.99 -10.00
N LYS A 81 7.77 -4.97 -9.15
CA LYS A 81 6.85 -4.72 -8.02
C LYS A 81 7.39 -3.52 -7.25
N MET A 82 6.60 -2.44 -7.15
CA MET A 82 7.01 -1.20 -6.50
C MET A 82 7.57 -1.50 -5.12
N ARG A 83 8.75 -0.93 -4.84
CA ARG A 83 9.42 -1.06 -3.56
C ARG A 83 9.35 0.29 -2.86
N ALA A 84 8.67 0.35 -1.73
CA ALA A 84 8.79 1.47 -0.81
C ALA A 84 10.14 1.36 -0.09
N CYS A 85 10.94 2.43 -0.16
CA CYS A 85 12.27 2.53 0.46
C CYS A 85 13.25 1.39 0.12
N HIS A 86 13.09 0.70 -1.02
CA HIS A 86 13.83 -0.52 -1.40
C HIS A 86 13.72 -1.74 -0.44
N ILE A 87 13.11 -1.57 0.74
CA ILE A 87 13.02 -2.55 1.81
C ILE A 87 11.65 -3.25 1.78
N PHE A 88 10.59 -2.53 1.42
CA PHE A 88 9.24 -3.05 1.44
C PHE A 88 8.68 -3.13 0.03
N THR A 89 8.52 -4.34 -0.50
CA THR A 89 7.65 -4.54 -1.66
C THR A 89 6.23 -4.12 -1.28
N LEU A 90 5.69 -3.10 -1.94
CA LEU A 90 4.29 -2.72 -1.87
C LEU A 90 3.50 -3.94 -2.36
N HIS A 91 2.81 -4.59 -1.44
CA HIS A 91 1.94 -5.72 -1.69
C HIS A 91 0.73 -5.53 -0.81
N GLY A 92 -0.42 -6.09 -1.19
CA GLY A 92 -1.63 -6.11 -0.34
C GLY A 92 -1.33 -6.52 1.10
N ARG A 93 -0.40 -7.48 1.27
CA ARG A 93 0.08 -7.98 2.57
C ARG A 93 0.84 -6.94 3.42
N LEU A 94 1.45 -5.91 2.83
CA LEU A 94 2.20 -4.89 3.57
C LEU A 94 1.25 -4.08 4.46
N ALA A 95 0.13 -3.61 3.91
CA ALA A 95 -0.87 -2.88 4.67
C ALA A 95 -1.49 -3.76 5.77
N GLN A 96 -1.79 -5.03 5.45
CA GLN A 96 -2.34 -5.98 6.41
C GLN A 96 -1.38 -6.27 7.57
N ASN A 97 -0.11 -6.54 7.27
CA ASN A 97 0.91 -6.79 8.30
C ASN A 97 1.14 -5.54 9.16
N PHE A 98 1.16 -4.36 8.55
CA PHE A 98 1.30 -3.09 9.28
C PHE A 98 0.16 -2.87 10.27
N ILE A 99 -1.09 -3.07 9.83
CA ILE A 99 -2.26 -2.97 10.69
C ILE A 99 -2.20 -3.99 11.83
N SER A 100 -1.83 -5.24 11.53
CA SER A 100 -1.70 -6.29 12.55
C SER A 100 -0.69 -5.94 13.64
N VAL A 101 0.48 -5.42 13.26
CA VAL A 101 1.51 -4.96 14.20
C VAL A 101 0.99 -3.77 15.02
N LEU A 102 0.35 -2.78 14.38
CA LEU A 102 -0.21 -1.61 15.04
C LEU A 102 -1.22 -2.02 16.12
N PHE A 103 -2.18 -2.88 15.78
CA PHE A 103 -3.16 -3.39 16.73
C PHE A 103 -2.50 -4.19 17.86
N GLY A 104 -1.49 -5.00 17.54
CA GLY A 104 -0.71 -5.72 18.55
C GLY A 104 -0.10 -4.78 19.60
N TYR A 105 0.54 -3.70 19.15
CA TYR A 105 1.09 -2.69 20.06
C TYR A 105 0.02 -1.98 20.88
N ILE A 106 -1.10 -1.60 20.25
CA ILE A 106 -2.21 -0.95 20.95
C ILE A 106 -2.75 -1.87 22.06
N LEU A 107 -2.97 -3.15 21.77
CA LEU A 107 -3.47 -4.11 22.74
C LEU A 107 -2.49 -4.33 23.89
N ILE A 108 -1.18 -4.43 23.61
CA ILE A 108 -0.15 -4.57 24.66
C ILE A 108 -0.15 -3.33 25.56
N LEU A 109 -0.15 -2.12 24.98
CA LEU A 109 -0.21 -0.88 25.76
C LEU A 109 -1.49 -0.77 26.59
N LEU A 110 -2.62 -1.21 26.02
CA LEU A 110 -3.90 -1.24 26.72
C LEU A 110 -3.87 -2.22 27.89
N GLN A 111 -3.25 -3.39 27.71
CA GLN A 111 -3.06 -4.37 28.76
C GLN A 111 -2.24 -3.78 29.91
N PHE A 112 -1.12 -3.10 29.63
CA PHE A 112 -0.33 -2.42 30.67
C PHE A 112 -1.07 -1.26 31.37
N ALA A 113 -2.10 -0.68 30.74
CA ALA A 113 -2.86 0.40 31.34
C ALA A 113 -3.96 -0.09 32.30
N PHE A 114 -4.50 -1.29 32.07
CA PHE A 114 -5.61 -1.85 32.84
C PHE A 114 -5.24 -3.01 33.77
N LEU A 115 -4.13 -3.70 33.48
CA LEU A 115 -3.60 -4.82 34.28
C LEU A 115 -2.43 -4.35 35.14
#